data_AF-A0A414LWH1-F1
#
_entry.id   AF-A0A414LWH1-F1
#
_cell.length_a   1.000
_cell.length_b   1.000
_cell.length_c   1.000
_cell.angle_alpha   90.00
_cell.angle_beta   90.00
_cell.angle_gamma   90.00
#
_symmetry.space_group_name_H-M   'P 1'
#
loop_
_entity.id
_entity.type
_entity.pdbx_description
1 polymer ?
#
loop_
_entity_poly.entity_id
_entity_poly.type
_entity_poly.pdbx_seq_one_letter_code
_entity_poly.pdbx_strand_id
1 'polypeptide(L)'
;MPQLNKGGKFVFGLSLIHDDLTVQFPTQALEEYQVLNDDKIIIFTGSKVTGGFCVTTYPLLSKSKLSHILHECPQLEKQSIPRGTLVTYKGRKYAWLPLKENGSIQFTSQLLKQLNLDIGNELLCIRSSDIAFTMGAKGPLLEKAHNYNGNIERY
;
A
#
# COMPACT_ATOMS: atom_id res chain seq x y z
N MET A 1 14.81 -3.11 -10.14
CA MET A 1 13.37 -2.85 -10.27
C MET A 1 12.92 -2.87 -11.74
N PRO A 2 12.14 -3.87 -12.18
CA PRO A 2 11.65 -3.96 -13.56
C PRO A 2 10.65 -2.85 -13.93
N GLN A 3 10.61 -2.51 -15.22
CA GLN A 3 9.48 -1.83 -15.84
C GLN A 3 8.74 -2.82 -16.73
N LEU A 4 7.43 -2.99 -16.52
CA LEU A 4 6.63 -3.95 -17.29
C LEU A 4 6.43 -3.56 -18.76
N ASN A 5 6.67 -2.28 -19.09
CA ASN A 5 6.71 -1.76 -20.46
C ASN A 5 7.83 -0.72 -20.52
N LYS A 6 8.42 -0.50 -21.70
CA LYS A 6 9.43 0.55 -21.90
C LYS A 6 8.84 1.93 -21.54
N GLY A 7 9.43 2.61 -20.57
CA GLY A 7 8.94 3.91 -20.08
C GLY A 7 7.70 3.84 -19.17
N GLY A 8 7.31 2.63 -18.76
CA GLY A 8 6.19 2.40 -17.85
C GLY A 8 6.56 2.63 -16.38
N LYS A 9 5.59 2.37 -15.49
CA LYS A 9 5.82 2.38 -14.05
C LYS A 9 6.81 1.29 -13.65
N PHE A 10 7.62 1.59 -12.64
CA PHE A 10 8.47 0.61 -12.00
C PHE A 10 7.69 -0.22 -10.98
N VAL A 11 8.07 -1.49 -10.86
CA VAL A 11 7.46 -2.46 -9.94
C VAL A 11 8.52 -3.00 -9.00
N PHE A 12 8.30 -2.87 -7.69
CA PHE A 12 9.20 -3.37 -6.66
C PHE A 12 9.12 -4.90 -6.50
N GLY A 13 7.94 -5.49 -6.70
CA GLY A 13 7.73 -6.93 -6.54
C GLY A 13 6.25 -7.30 -6.52
N LEU A 14 5.97 -8.57 -6.27
CA LEU A 14 4.64 -9.11 -5.96
C LEU A 14 4.62 -9.55 -4.50
N SER A 15 3.57 -9.22 -3.77
CA SER A 15 3.37 -9.69 -2.40
C SER A 15 2.11 -10.53 -2.30
N LEU A 16 2.11 -11.56 -1.46
CA LEU A 16 0.92 -12.38 -1.20
C LEU A 16 0.21 -11.97 0.10
N ILE A 17 -1.12 -12.01 0.12
CA ILE A 17 -1.89 -11.95 1.37
C ILE A 17 -1.95 -13.37 1.95
N HIS A 18 -1.26 -13.61 3.06
CA HIS A 18 -1.19 -14.92 3.71
C HIS A 18 -2.45 -15.26 4.53
N ASP A 19 -2.56 -16.53 4.93
CA ASP A 19 -3.68 -17.07 5.71
C ASP A 19 -3.87 -16.37 7.07
N ASP A 20 -2.78 -15.83 7.63
CA ASP A 20 -2.78 -15.07 8.88
C ASP A 20 -3.09 -13.56 8.69
N LEU A 21 -3.56 -13.19 7.49
CA LEU A 21 -3.88 -11.83 7.06
C LEU A 21 -2.67 -10.89 6.99
N THR A 22 -1.46 -11.43 6.89
CA THR A 22 -0.25 -10.63 6.71
C THR A 22 0.09 -10.42 5.24
N VAL A 23 0.80 -9.33 4.97
CA VAL A 23 1.48 -9.10 3.69
C VAL A 23 2.84 -8.47 3.96
N GLN A 24 3.87 -9.00 3.31
CA GLN A 24 5.22 -8.47 3.35
C GLN A 24 5.41 -7.43 2.24
N PHE A 25 5.92 -6.24 2.58
CA PHE A 25 6.30 -5.29 1.54
C PHE A 25 7.68 -5.61 0.97
N PRO A 26 7.92 -5.37 -0.34
CA PRO A 26 9.24 -5.52 -0.92
C PRO A 26 10.29 -4.65 -0.21
N THR A 27 11.46 -5.21 0.05
CA THR A 27 12.56 -4.52 0.77
C THR A 27 12.92 -3.19 0.11
N GLN A 28 12.98 -3.15 -1.23
CA GLN A 28 13.29 -1.92 -1.96
C GLN A 28 12.22 -0.83 -1.77
N ALA A 29 10.94 -1.19 -1.59
CA ALA A 29 9.89 -0.22 -1.29
C ALA A 29 10.01 0.30 0.16
N LEU A 30 10.35 -0.57 1.10
CA LEU A 30 10.58 -0.18 2.49
C LEU A 30 11.73 0.82 2.61
N GLU A 31 12.84 0.57 1.91
CA GLU A 31 14.02 1.44 1.88
C GLU A 31 13.71 2.78 1.19
N GLU A 32 13.13 2.75 -0.02
CA GLU A 32 12.92 3.97 -0.81
C GLU A 32 11.96 4.95 -0.12
N TYR A 33 10.92 4.44 0.52
CA TYR A 33 9.95 5.26 1.25
C TYR A 33 10.25 5.38 2.74
N GLN A 34 11.41 4.89 3.19
CA GLN A 34 11.85 4.93 4.60
C GLN A 34 10.77 4.43 5.57
N VAL A 35 10.04 3.39 5.18
CA VAL A 35 8.83 2.93 5.86
C VAL A 35 9.15 2.41 7.27
N LEU A 36 10.30 1.77 7.43
CA LEU A 36 10.77 1.19 8.69
C LEU A 36 11.25 2.22 9.72
N ASN A 37 11.32 3.50 9.37
CA ASN A 37 11.64 4.56 10.34
C ASN A 37 10.46 4.88 11.27
N ASP A 38 9.28 4.33 10.98
CA ASP A 38 8.06 4.48 11.76
C ASP A 38 7.50 3.09 12.13
N ASP A 39 6.82 3.00 13.28
CA ASP A 39 6.12 1.79 13.72
C ASP A 39 4.71 1.66 13.11
N LYS A 40 4.32 2.62 12.27
CA LYS A 40 2.96 2.80 11.75
C LYS A 40 2.98 3.38 10.35
N ILE A 41 2.00 2.98 9.56
CA ILE A 41 1.78 3.50 8.22
C ILE A 41 0.37 4.03 8.06
N ILE A 42 0.16 4.82 7.01
CA ILE A 42 -1.14 5.17 6.49
C ILE A 42 -1.35 4.40 5.19
N ILE A 43 -2.48 3.71 5.09
CA ILE A 43 -2.96 3.17 3.82
C ILE A 43 -4.16 3.94 3.32
N PHE A 44 -4.32 3.97 2.00
CA PHE A 44 -5.53 4.53 1.39
C PHE A 44 -5.91 3.81 0.12
N THR A 45 -7.20 3.79 -0.20
CA THR A 45 -7.72 3.04 -1.36
C THR A 45 -7.03 3.44 -2.66
N GLY A 46 -6.61 2.43 -3.42
CA GLY A 46 -6.06 2.58 -4.76
C GLY A 46 -7.10 3.05 -5.78
N SER A 47 -6.68 3.20 -7.03
CA SER A 47 -7.61 3.57 -8.11
C SER A 47 -8.63 2.45 -8.37
N LYS A 48 -9.77 2.77 -9.00
CA LYS A 48 -10.75 1.73 -9.40
C LYS A 48 -10.15 0.69 -10.35
N VAL A 49 -9.22 1.11 -11.21
CA VAL A 49 -8.58 0.27 -12.23
C VAL A 49 -7.55 -0.67 -11.60
N THR A 50 -6.70 -0.15 -10.71
CA THR A 50 -5.62 -0.93 -10.08
C THR A 50 -6.10 -1.73 -8.86
N GLY A 51 -7.19 -1.29 -8.22
CA GLY A 51 -7.65 -1.84 -6.94
C GLY A 51 -6.62 -1.68 -5.82
N GLY A 52 -6.78 -2.49 -4.77
CA GLY A 52 -5.87 -2.52 -3.63
C GLY A 52 -5.75 -1.20 -2.89
N PHE A 53 -4.54 -0.89 -2.42
CA PHE A 53 -4.28 0.27 -1.57
C PHE A 53 -2.90 0.89 -1.85
N CYS A 54 -2.75 2.16 -1.53
CA CYS A 54 -1.48 2.84 -1.46
C CYS A 54 -0.96 2.87 -0.03
N VAL A 55 0.36 2.94 0.13
CA VAL A 55 1.07 3.00 1.41
C VAL A 55 1.89 4.29 1.46
N THR A 56 1.81 5.00 2.58
CA THR A 56 2.64 6.17 2.92
C THR A 56 2.94 6.19 4.42
N THR A 57 3.88 7.01 4.84
CA THR A 57 4.20 7.25 6.26
C THR A 57 3.68 8.61 6.71
N TYR A 58 3.57 8.82 8.03
CA TYR A 58 3.20 10.13 8.57
C TYR A 58 4.21 11.23 8.20
N PRO A 59 5.54 11.02 8.30
CA PRO A 59 6.52 12.00 7.85
C PRO A 59 6.43 12.34 6.36
N LEU A 60 6.20 11.35 5.48
CA LEU A 60 6.04 11.60 4.04
C LEU A 60 4.77 12.39 3.75
N LEU A 61 3.64 12.01 4.36
CA LEU A 61 2.37 12.69 4.12
C LEU A 61 2.38 14.12 4.67
N SER A 62 2.86 14.32 5.90
CA SER A 62 2.89 15.64 6.57
C SER A 62 3.80 16.66 5.88
N LYS A 63 4.87 16.21 5.21
CA LYS A 63 5.78 17.09 4.45
C LYS A 63 5.36 17.29 2.99
N SER A 64 4.28 16.66 2.56
CA SER A 64 3.81 16.71 1.18
C SER A 64 2.77 17.82 0.94
N LYS A 65 2.42 18.04 -0.33
CA LYS A 65 1.27 18.89 -0.71
C LYS A 65 -0.08 18.34 -0.21
N LEU A 66 -0.13 17.09 0.24
CA LEU A 66 -1.32 16.43 0.80
C LEU A 66 -1.36 16.45 2.33
N SER A 67 -0.49 17.22 2.99
CA SER A 67 -0.44 17.33 4.45
C SER A 67 -1.77 17.76 5.09
N HIS A 68 -2.55 18.59 4.39
CA HIS A 68 -3.88 19.04 4.80
C HIS A 68 -4.85 17.89 5.10
N ILE A 69 -4.65 16.69 4.54
CA ILE A 69 -5.46 15.50 4.85
C ILE A 69 -5.39 15.18 6.36
N LEU A 70 -4.22 15.33 6.99
CA LEU A 70 -4.06 15.03 8.41
C LEU A 70 -4.86 16.03 9.27
N HIS A 71 -4.81 17.32 8.94
CA HIS A 71 -5.55 18.35 9.66
C HIS A 71 -7.05 18.29 9.43
N GLU A 72 -7.49 17.95 8.23
CA GLU A 72 -8.91 17.80 7.88
C GLU A 72 -9.48 16.43 8.33
N CYS A 73 -8.62 15.47 8.67
CA CYS A 73 -8.97 14.18 9.27
C CYS A 73 -8.21 13.97 10.60
N PRO A 74 -8.51 14.77 11.65
CA PRO A 74 -7.75 14.74 12.90
C PRO A 74 -7.77 13.36 13.59
N GLN A 75 -8.79 12.54 13.32
CA GLN A 75 -8.88 11.18 13.83
C GLN A 75 -7.87 10.21 13.19
N LEU A 76 -7.42 10.50 11.96
CA LEU A 76 -6.32 9.80 11.31
C LEU A 76 -4.98 10.32 11.82
N GLU A 77 -4.81 11.64 11.93
CA GLU A 77 -3.61 12.28 12.46
C GLU A 77 -3.29 11.83 13.88
N LYS A 78 -4.28 11.90 14.78
CA LYS A 78 -4.16 11.55 16.19
C LYS A 78 -4.33 10.05 16.46
N GLN A 79 -4.57 9.25 15.43
CA GLN A 79 -4.79 7.80 15.53
C GLN A 79 -5.90 7.44 16.54
N SER A 80 -6.93 8.29 16.66
CA SER A 80 -8.03 8.09 17.61
C SER A 80 -9.10 7.11 17.12
N ILE A 81 -8.97 6.63 15.87
CA ILE A 81 -9.73 5.51 15.33
C ILE A 81 -9.01 4.19 15.61
N PRO A 82 -9.74 3.07 15.76
CA PRO A 82 -9.10 1.75 15.84
C PRO A 82 -8.30 1.43 14.58
N ARG A 83 -7.19 0.69 14.73
CA ARG A 83 -6.36 0.24 13.60
C ARG A 83 -7.19 -0.37 12.47
N GLY A 84 -6.87 -0.01 11.24
CA GLY A 84 -7.56 -0.51 10.05
C GLY A 84 -8.99 0.00 9.85
N THR A 85 -9.50 0.90 10.70
CA THR A 85 -10.80 1.54 10.46
C THR A 85 -10.67 2.56 9.33
N LEU A 86 -11.51 2.42 8.30
CA LEU A 86 -11.50 3.32 7.15
C LEU A 86 -12.28 4.61 7.42
N VAL A 87 -11.61 5.75 7.24
CA VAL A 87 -12.20 7.10 7.23
C VAL A 87 -12.27 7.61 5.80
N THR A 88 -13.43 8.15 5.40
CA THR A 88 -13.60 8.70 4.05
C THR A 88 -13.19 10.17 4.00
N TYR A 89 -12.38 10.52 3.02
CA TYR A 89 -11.98 11.88 2.71
C TYR A 89 -11.95 12.10 1.18
N LYS A 90 -12.75 13.05 0.69
CA LYS A 90 -12.84 13.42 -0.75
C LYS A 90 -12.86 12.22 -1.71
N GLY A 91 -13.68 11.21 -1.41
CA GLY A 91 -13.88 10.03 -2.25
C GLY A 91 -12.81 8.94 -2.13
N ARG A 92 -11.78 9.13 -1.29
CA ARG A 92 -10.82 8.09 -0.91
C ARG A 92 -11.06 7.67 0.54
N LYS A 93 -10.67 6.44 0.87
CA LYS A 93 -10.71 5.95 2.25
C LYS A 93 -9.30 5.76 2.77
N TYR A 94 -9.06 6.15 4.01
CA TYR A 94 -7.77 6.13 4.68
C TYR A 94 -7.86 5.33 5.97
N ALA A 95 -6.82 4.60 6.33
CA ALA A 95 -6.66 3.96 7.62
C ALA A 95 -5.20 4.01 8.05
N TRP A 96 -4.96 3.86 9.34
CA TRP A 96 -3.62 3.60 9.85
C TRP A 96 -3.48 2.12 10.23
N LEU A 97 -2.27 1.58 10.12
CA LEU A 97 -1.93 0.23 10.53
C LEU A 97 -0.57 0.20 11.24
N PRO A 98 -0.39 -0.67 12.25
CA PRO A 98 0.93 -0.99 12.77
C PRO A 98 1.79 -1.64 11.70
N LEU A 99 3.07 -1.25 11.65
CA LEU A 99 4.11 -1.87 10.85
C LEU A 99 4.94 -2.77 11.75
N LYS A 100 5.18 -4.02 11.33
CA LYS A 100 6.11 -4.91 12.03
C LYS A 100 7.55 -4.55 11.64
N GLU A 101 8.51 -4.86 12.51
CA GLU A 101 9.94 -4.59 12.27
C GLU A 101 10.48 -5.21 10.98
N ASN A 102 9.90 -6.33 10.55
CA ASN A 102 10.25 -6.99 9.29
C ASN A 102 9.64 -6.31 8.04
N GLY A 103 8.87 -5.23 8.19
CA GLY A 103 8.24 -4.52 7.08
C GLY A 103 6.94 -5.15 6.55
N SER A 104 6.33 -6.05 7.32
CA SER A 104 4.99 -6.55 7.05
C SER A 104 3.92 -5.78 7.80
N ILE A 105 2.68 -5.86 7.30
CA ILE A 105 1.49 -5.44 8.03
C ILE A 105 0.55 -6.63 8.22
N GLN A 106 -0.36 -6.50 9.18
CA GLN A 106 -1.45 -7.45 9.36
C GLN A 106 -2.78 -6.73 9.23
N PHE A 107 -3.63 -7.19 8.31
CA PHE A 107 -4.98 -6.67 8.15
C PHE A 107 -5.90 -7.17 9.27
N THR A 108 -6.98 -6.44 9.50
CA THR A 108 -8.18 -7.04 10.11
C THR A 108 -9.03 -7.66 9.01
N SER A 109 -9.79 -8.72 9.32
CA SER A 109 -10.69 -9.34 8.34
C SER A 109 -11.70 -8.33 7.78
N GLN A 110 -12.15 -7.38 8.61
CA GLN A 110 -13.04 -6.31 8.20
C GLN A 110 -12.39 -5.37 7.18
N LEU A 111 -11.15 -4.92 7.44
CA LEU A 111 -10.43 -4.05 6.52
C LEU A 111 -10.20 -4.75 5.19
N LEU A 112 -9.77 -6.02 5.21
CA LEU A 112 -9.54 -6.80 4.01
C LEU A 112 -10.80 -6.86 3.12
N LYS A 113 -11.95 -7.20 3.73
CA LYS A 113 -13.26 -7.19 3.06
C LYS A 113 -13.62 -5.82 2.51
N GLN A 114 -13.37 -4.73 3.25
CA GLN A 114 -13.68 -3.37 2.79
C GLN A 114 -12.79 -2.89 1.64
N LEU A 115 -11.58 -3.44 1.50
CA LEU A 115 -10.69 -3.22 0.37
C LEU A 115 -11.04 -4.11 -0.83
N ASN A 116 -11.99 -5.05 -0.68
CA ASN A 116 -12.31 -6.12 -1.63
C ASN A 116 -11.07 -6.95 -1.96
N LEU A 117 -10.36 -7.36 -0.91
CA LEU A 117 -9.22 -8.26 -0.96
C LEU A 117 -9.58 -9.55 -0.23
N ASP A 118 -8.88 -10.61 -0.60
CA ASP A 118 -9.00 -11.94 0.02
C ASP A 118 -7.62 -12.54 0.28
N ILE A 119 -7.59 -13.54 1.17
CA ILE A 119 -6.43 -14.41 1.36
C ILE A 119 -6.04 -15.02 0.01
N GLY A 120 -4.75 -15.11 -0.26
CA GLY A 120 -4.21 -15.59 -1.53
C GLY A 120 -4.21 -14.58 -2.68
N ASN A 121 -4.72 -13.35 -2.46
CA ASN A 121 -4.55 -12.28 -3.45
C ASN A 121 -3.07 -11.92 -3.61
N GLU A 122 -2.62 -11.85 -4.86
CA GLU A 122 -1.33 -11.26 -5.22
C GLU A 122 -1.47 -9.74 -5.39
N LEU A 123 -0.55 -8.99 -4.80
CA LEU A 123 -0.51 -7.54 -4.82
C LEU A 123 0.77 -7.08 -5.53
N LEU A 124 0.61 -6.43 -6.67
CA LEU A 124 1.73 -5.81 -7.39
C LEU A 124 2.17 -4.54 -6.67
N CYS A 125 3.39 -4.52 -6.14
CA CYS A 125 3.97 -3.35 -5.53
C CYS A 125 4.54 -2.41 -6.60
N ILE A 126 3.89 -1.27 -6.82
CA ILE A 126 4.17 -0.31 -7.89
C ILE A 126 4.69 0.98 -7.28
N ARG A 127 5.82 1.48 -7.79
CA ARG A 127 6.30 2.83 -7.48
C ARG A 127 5.32 3.87 -8.05
N SER A 128 4.60 4.57 -7.16
CA SER A 128 3.48 5.44 -7.58
C SER A 128 3.86 6.91 -7.62
N SER A 129 4.34 7.47 -6.51
CA SER A 129 4.85 8.83 -6.42
C SER A 129 6.04 8.91 -5.46
N ASP A 130 6.53 10.11 -5.20
CA ASP A 130 7.55 10.43 -4.19
C ASP A 130 7.10 10.17 -2.75
N ILE A 131 5.79 10.19 -2.48
CA ILE A 131 5.24 10.04 -1.11
C ILE A 131 4.50 8.74 -0.86
N ALA A 132 4.23 7.93 -1.89
CA ALA A 132 3.51 6.67 -1.73
C ALA A 132 3.83 5.64 -2.82
N PHE A 133 3.78 4.36 -2.46
CA PHE A 133 3.71 3.25 -3.39
C PHE A 133 2.33 2.59 -3.37
N THR A 134 2.01 1.79 -4.39
CA THR A 134 0.72 1.11 -4.53
C THR A 134 0.89 -0.40 -4.43
N MET A 135 0.07 -1.05 -3.61
CA MET A 135 -0.16 -2.49 -3.59
C MET A 135 -1.40 -2.78 -4.44
N GLY A 136 -1.19 -3.02 -5.74
CA GLY A 136 -2.26 -3.17 -6.73
C GLY A 136 -2.76 -4.60 -6.85
N ALA A 137 -4.06 -4.79 -6.66
CA ALA A 137 -4.68 -6.12 -6.60
C ALA A 137 -5.33 -6.58 -7.91
N LYS A 138 -5.43 -5.71 -8.91
CA LYS A 138 -6.06 -6.06 -10.19
C LYS A 138 -5.67 -5.14 -11.35
N GLY A 139 -6.17 -5.49 -12.52
CA GLY A 139 -6.15 -4.67 -13.72
C GLY A 139 -4.88 -4.84 -14.56
N PRO A 140 -4.70 -3.99 -15.58
CA PRO A 140 -3.76 -4.27 -16.66
C PRO A 140 -2.29 -4.37 -16.23
N LEU A 141 -1.90 -3.71 -15.14
CA LEU A 141 -0.51 -3.81 -14.64
C LEU A 141 -0.24 -5.16 -13.98
N LEU A 142 -1.19 -5.70 -13.22
CA LEU A 142 -1.06 -7.02 -12.60
C LEU A 142 -1.05 -8.11 -13.68
N GLU A 143 -1.97 -8.02 -14.65
CA GLU A 143 -2.00 -8.93 -15.81
C GLU A 143 -0.67 -8.92 -16.58
N LYS A 144 -0.07 -7.73 -16.77
CA LYS A 144 1.25 -7.62 -17.41
C LYS A 144 2.38 -8.19 -16.55
N ALA A 145 2.31 -8.05 -15.23
CA ALA A 145 3.28 -8.68 -14.34
C ALA A 145 3.23 -10.21 -14.45
N HIS A 146 2.03 -10.80 -14.57
CA HIS A 146 1.88 -12.24 -14.76
C HIS A 146 2.41 -12.73 -16.11
N ASN A 147 2.35 -11.88 -17.15
CA ASN A 147 2.87 -12.17 -18.49
C ASN A 147 4.31 -11.67 -18.70
N TYR A 148 4.99 -11.20 -17.66
CA TYR A 148 6.33 -10.65 -17.80
C TYR A 148 7.35 -11.79 -17.89
N ASN A 149 8.10 -11.84 -18.99
CA ASN A 149 9.10 -12.89 -19.23
C ASN A 149 10.38 -12.74 -18.36
N GLY A 150 10.52 -11.62 -17.64
CA GLY A 150 11.63 -11.41 -16.71
C GLY A 150 11.28 -11.84 -15.29
N ASN A 151 12.22 -11.66 -14.36
CA ASN A 151 11.97 -11.98 -12.97
C ASN A 151 11.28 -10.81 -12.24
N ILE A 152 10.20 -11.10 -11.51
CA ILE A 152 9.59 -10.21 -10.52
C ILE A 152 9.70 -10.93 -9.18
N GLU A 153 10.41 -10.31 -8.24
CA GLU A 153 10.59 -10.88 -6.91
C GLU A 153 9.24 -10.99 -6.18
N ARG A 154 9.08 -12.08 -5.43
CA ARG A 154 7.86 -12.45 -4.71
C ARG A 154 8.13 -12.41 -3.21
N TYR A 155 7.21 -11.81 -2.47
CA TYR A 155 7.28 -11.55 -1.02
C TYR A 155 6.06 -12.11 -0.29
#